data_AF-A0A8T6IS74-F1
#
_entry.id   AF-A0A8T6IS74-F1
#
_cell.length_a   1.000
_cell.length_b   1.000
_cell.length_c   1.000
_cell.angle_alpha   90.00
_cell.angle_beta   90.00
_cell.angle_gamma   90.00
#
_symmetry.space_group_name_H-M   'P 1'
#
loop_
_entity.id
_entity.type
_entity.pdbx_description
1 polymer ?
#
loop_
_entity_poly.entity_id
_entity_poly.type
_entity_poly.pdbx_seq_one_letter_code
_entity_poly.pdbx_strand_id
1 'polypeptide(L)'
;MKKPSRITIAIIAILLTLATVQATHEPGQTYDTETRVENLKFDRFTADDNWVISWDTVEGEHNLSFQYYGYGVSDVWITATTQSYASDAGKSELTVAGFRPAAGTTLTFRLWMSSSIGRMPGAKFTKTF
;
A
#
# COMPACT_ATOMS: atom_id res chain seq x y z
N MET A 1 43.55 -25.45 -28.59
CA MET A 1 42.39 -24.58 -28.26
C MET A 1 41.34 -25.43 -27.55
N LYS A 2 41.10 -25.22 -26.25
CA LYS A 2 40.13 -25.99 -25.44
C LYS A 2 38.73 -25.35 -25.57
N LYS A 3 37.73 -26.12 -25.97
CA LYS A 3 36.31 -25.69 -25.94
C LYS A 3 35.84 -25.59 -24.48
N PRO A 4 35.12 -24.55 -24.07
CA PRO A 4 34.51 -24.50 -22.74
C PRO A 4 33.35 -25.51 -22.65
N SER A 5 33.23 -26.16 -21.50
CA SER A 5 32.19 -27.16 -21.23
C SER A 5 30.84 -26.49 -21.02
N ARG A 6 29.75 -27.17 -21.44
CA ARG A 6 28.36 -26.67 -21.41
C ARG A 6 27.79 -26.44 -20.00
N ILE A 7 28.57 -26.68 -18.94
CA ILE A 7 28.14 -26.54 -17.55
C ILE A 7 28.34 -25.11 -17.04
N THR A 8 29.25 -24.33 -17.64
CA THR A 8 29.54 -22.95 -17.19
C THR A 8 28.44 -21.94 -17.56
N ILE A 9 27.56 -22.25 -18.51
CA ILE A 9 26.51 -21.33 -18.98
C ILE A 9 25.27 -21.33 -18.05
N ALA A 10 25.04 -22.41 -17.29
CA ALA A 10 23.85 -22.53 -16.44
C ALA A 10 23.92 -21.70 -15.14
N ILE A 11 25.12 -21.32 -14.67
CA ILE A 11 25.28 -20.62 -13.38
C ILE A 11 25.10 -19.09 -13.53
N ILE A 12 25.31 -18.54 -14.73
CA ILE A 12 25.15 -17.09 -14.97
C ILE A 12 23.66 -16.70 -15.10
N ALA A 13 22.78 -17.63 -15.48
CA ALA A 13 21.35 -17.36 -15.61
C ALA A 13 20.58 -17.32 -14.27
N ILE A 14 21.15 -17.87 -13.18
CA ILE A 14 20.51 -17.90 -11.85
C ILE A 14 20.87 -16.67 -11.01
N LEU A 15 21.90 -15.91 -11.39
CA LEU A 15 22.31 -14.68 -10.69
C LEU A 15 21.56 -13.42 -11.13
N LEU A 16 20.60 -13.53 -12.06
CA LEU A 16 19.87 -12.40 -12.65
C LEU A 16 18.43 -12.22 -12.16
N THR A 17 17.95 -13.01 -11.20
CA THR A 17 16.57 -12.88 -10.68
C THR A 17 16.48 -12.44 -9.22
N LEU A 18 17.60 -12.14 -8.55
CA LEU A 18 17.57 -11.92 -7.09
C LEU A 18 18.44 -10.77 -6.58
N ALA A 19 18.46 -9.60 -7.22
CA ALA A 19 19.02 -8.41 -6.58
C ALA A 19 18.71 -7.10 -7.32
N THR A 20 17.47 -6.61 -7.27
CA THR A 20 17.19 -5.16 -7.24
C THR A 20 15.87 -4.88 -6.55
N VAL A 21 15.77 -5.22 -5.26
CA VAL A 21 14.95 -4.42 -4.35
C VAL A 21 15.92 -3.86 -3.32
N GLN A 22 16.80 -2.96 -3.76
CA GLN A 22 17.44 -2.05 -2.83
C GLN A 22 16.35 -1.06 -2.40
N ALA A 23 15.59 -1.44 -1.38
CA ALA A 23 14.91 -0.48 -0.55
C ALA A 23 16.01 0.39 0.08
N THR A 24 16.14 1.62 -0.42
CA THR A 24 16.98 2.66 0.18
C THR A 24 16.36 2.99 1.54
N HIS A 25 16.77 2.26 2.58
CA HIS A 25 16.31 2.50 3.94
C HIS A 25 16.98 3.77 4.47
N GLU A 26 16.18 4.78 4.83
CA GLU A 26 16.67 5.90 5.64
C GLU A 26 17.17 5.36 7.00
N PRO A 27 18.35 5.79 7.48
CA PRO A 27 18.89 5.30 8.75
C PRO A 27 17.97 5.70 9.91
N GLY A 28 17.42 4.70 10.63
CA GLY A 28 16.64 4.88 11.85
C GLY A 28 15.16 4.50 11.77
N GLN A 29 14.65 4.06 10.62
CA GLN A 29 13.31 3.46 10.54
C GLN A 29 13.43 1.95 10.37
N THR A 30 12.97 1.20 11.38
CA THR A 30 12.69 -0.23 11.22
C THR A 30 11.43 -0.32 10.37
N TYR A 31 11.59 -0.70 9.11
CA TYR A 31 10.46 -1.04 8.26
C TYR A 31 10.04 -2.46 8.58
N ASP A 32 8.79 -2.62 8.96
CA ASP A 32 8.18 -3.93 9.01
C ASP A 32 7.93 -4.40 7.57
N THR A 33 8.70 -5.37 7.11
CA THR A 33 8.55 -5.97 5.78
C THR A 33 7.43 -7.01 5.73
N GLU A 34 6.91 -7.43 6.89
CA GLU A 34 5.84 -8.41 7.03
C GLU A 34 4.48 -7.71 6.94
N THR A 35 4.34 -6.56 7.59
CA THR A 35 3.26 -5.63 7.27
C THR A 35 3.42 -5.25 5.79
N ARG A 36 2.38 -5.42 4.96
CA ARG A 36 2.28 -4.89 3.58
C ARG A 36 0.86 -4.51 3.24
N VAL A 37 0.69 -3.48 2.40
CA VAL A 37 -0.60 -3.11 1.82
C VAL A 37 -0.55 -3.50 0.36
N GLU A 38 -1.29 -4.54 -0.01
CA GLU A 38 -1.41 -5.01 -1.38
C GLU A 38 -2.83 -4.76 -1.91
N ASN A 39 -2.96 -4.57 -3.23
CA ASN A 39 -4.25 -4.42 -3.90
C ASN A 39 -5.19 -3.33 -3.33
N LEU A 40 -4.61 -2.27 -2.73
CA LEU A 40 -5.37 -1.13 -2.23
C LEU A 40 -6.16 -0.46 -3.36
N LYS A 41 -7.47 -0.31 -3.17
CA LYS A 41 -8.36 0.27 -4.17
C LYS A 41 -9.60 0.92 -3.56
N PHE A 42 -10.18 1.82 -4.33
CA PHE A 42 -11.55 2.25 -4.14
C PHE A 42 -12.50 1.20 -4.73
N ASP A 43 -13.38 0.64 -3.91
CA ASP A 43 -14.37 -0.33 -4.36
C ASP A 43 -15.67 0.35 -4.80
N ARG A 44 -16.28 1.12 -3.89
CA ARG A 44 -17.62 1.70 -4.13
C ARG A 44 -17.89 2.93 -3.28
N PHE A 45 -18.87 3.72 -3.73
CA PHE A 45 -19.53 4.77 -2.95
C PHE A 45 -20.90 4.24 -2.50
N THR A 46 -21.23 4.32 -1.22
CA THR A 46 -22.52 3.83 -0.69
C THR A 46 -23.61 4.89 -0.81
N ALA A 47 -24.87 4.49 -0.64
CA ALA A 47 -26.00 5.41 -0.64
C ALA A 47 -25.95 6.44 0.51
N ASP A 48 -25.30 6.07 1.63
CA ASP A 48 -25.16 6.89 2.83
C ASP A 48 -23.91 7.78 2.81
N ASP A 49 -23.43 8.14 1.62
CA ASP A 49 -22.25 8.98 1.40
C ASP A 49 -20.96 8.45 2.07
N ASN A 50 -20.75 7.13 2.02
CA ASN A 50 -19.51 6.52 2.48
C ASN A 50 -18.66 5.97 1.33
N TRP A 51 -17.35 6.11 1.45
CA TRP A 51 -16.38 5.41 0.62
C TRP A 51 -16.11 4.04 1.22
N VAL A 52 -16.12 3.01 0.39
CA VAL A 52 -15.59 1.69 0.76
C VAL A 52 -14.28 1.47 0.04
N ILE A 53 -13.24 1.33 0.83
CA ILE A 53 -11.86 1.10 0.38
C ILE A 53 -11.47 -0.31 0.83
N SER A 54 -10.81 -1.06 -0.04
CA SER A 54 -10.32 -2.39 0.33
C SER A 54 -8.86 -2.61 -0.05
N TRP A 55 -8.24 -3.54 0.66
CA TRP A 55 -6.87 -3.98 0.44
C TRP A 55 -6.72 -5.44 0.92
N ASP A 56 -5.63 -6.07 0.51
CA ASP A 56 -5.21 -7.34 1.08
C ASP A 56 -4.37 -7.07 2.32
N THR A 57 -4.82 -7.64 3.43
CA THR A 57 -4.22 -7.53 4.76
C THR A 57 -3.37 -8.75 5.05
N VAL A 58 -2.24 -8.51 5.70
CA VAL A 58 -1.44 -9.55 6.32
C VAL A 58 -1.86 -9.78 7.76
N GLU A 59 -1.66 -11.00 8.23
CA GLU A 59 -1.93 -11.36 9.62
C GLU A 59 -1.19 -10.44 10.59
N GLY A 60 -1.87 -10.00 11.66
CA GLY A 60 -1.26 -9.24 12.74
C GLY A 60 -2.12 -8.11 13.29
N GLU A 61 -1.61 -7.48 14.35
CA GLU A 61 -2.20 -6.27 14.92
C GLU A 61 -1.62 -5.02 14.24
N HIS A 62 -2.51 -4.22 13.67
CA HIS A 62 -2.13 -3.07 12.86
C HIS A 62 -2.86 -1.81 13.28
N ASN A 63 -2.11 -0.71 13.30
CA ASN A 63 -2.65 0.64 13.35
C ASN A 63 -2.73 1.21 11.94
N LEU A 64 -3.94 1.58 11.53
CA LEU A 64 -4.26 2.20 10.25
C LEU A 64 -4.38 3.71 10.37
N SER A 65 -3.96 4.40 9.31
CA SER A 65 -4.33 5.78 9.05
C SER A 65 -4.66 5.95 7.57
N PHE A 66 -5.93 6.21 7.27
CA PHE A 66 -6.40 6.47 5.92
C PHE A 66 -6.56 7.98 5.68
N GLN A 67 -5.99 8.46 4.58
CA GLN A 67 -5.96 9.88 4.26
C GLN A 67 -6.18 10.11 2.76
N TYR A 68 -6.71 11.28 2.40
CA TYR A 68 -6.92 11.68 1.02
C TYR A 68 -6.48 13.12 0.76
N TYR A 69 -6.21 13.42 -0.51
CA TYR A 69 -5.74 14.71 -1.02
C TYR A 69 -6.30 14.92 -2.43
N GLY A 70 -6.59 16.17 -2.84
CA GLY A 70 -7.04 16.44 -4.20
C GLY A 70 -7.24 17.92 -4.51
N TYR A 71 -6.99 18.27 -5.77
CA TYR A 71 -7.16 19.63 -6.29
C TYR A 71 -8.65 20.04 -6.24
N GLY A 72 -8.92 21.23 -5.67
CA GLY A 72 -10.30 21.69 -5.41
C GLY A 72 -10.93 21.14 -4.13
N VAL A 73 -10.21 20.31 -3.36
CA VAL A 73 -10.63 19.85 -2.02
C VAL A 73 -9.71 20.40 -0.93
N SER A 74 -8.40 20.23 -1.07
CA SER A 74 -7.42 20.67 -0.07
C SER A 74 -5.98 20.61 -0.62
N ASP A 75 -5.14 21.56 -0.21
CA ASP A 75 -3.69 21.55 -0.49
C ASP A 75 -2.90 20.67 0.50
N VAL A 76 -3.58 20.05 1.47
CA VAL A 76 -3.00 19.16 2.49
C VAL A 76 -3.71 17.81 2.54
N TRP A 77 -3.00 16.79 3.03
CA TRP A 77 -3.58 15.47 3.31
C TRP A 77 -4.57 15.56 4.46
N ILE A 78 -5.81 15.13 4.21
CA ILE A 78 -6.88 15.06 5.22
C ILE A 78 -6.92 13.64 5.76
N THR A 79 -6.81 13.48 7.08
CA THR A 79 -7.04 12.19 7.74
C THR A 79 -8.53 11.92 7.81
N ALA A 80 -8.96 10.82 7.19
CA ALA A 80 -10.37 10.44 7.20
C ALA A 80 -10.69 9.43 8.32
N THR A 81 -9.75 8.52 8.62
CA THR A 81 -9.90 7.58 9.74
C THR A 81 -8.55 7.13 10.27
N THR A 82 -8.53 6.78 11.55
CA THR A 82 -7.48 6.00 12.20
C THR A 82 -8.09 4.87 13.01
N GLN A 83 -7.58 3.65 12.88
CA GLN A 83 -8.14 2.47 13.55
C GLN A 83 -7.05 1.48 13.93
N SER A 84 -7.15 0.88 15.12
CA SER A 84 -6.40 -0.33 15.47
C SER A 84 -7.29 -1.55 15.24
N TYR A 85 -6.76 -2.60 14.64
CA TYR A 85 -7.48 -3.85 14.44
C TYR A 85 -6.49 -5.02 14.33
N ALA A 86 -6.90 -6.16 14.88
CA ALA A 86 -6.27 -7.45 14.63
C ALA A 86 -7.04 -8.14 13.51
N SER A 87 -6.36 -8.64 12.49
CA SER A 87 -7.01 -9.52 11.51
C SER A 87 -6.13 -10.69 11.15
N ASP A 88 -6.78 -11.78 10.75
CA ASP A 88 -6.14 -12.82 9.98
C ASP A 88 -5.71 -12.25 8.62
N ALA A 89 -4.81 -12.96 7.92
CA ALA A 89 -4.49 -12.62 6.54
C ALA A 89 -5.73 -12.76 5.65
N GLY A 90 -5.91 -11.87 4.68
CA GLY A 90 -7.06 -11.90 3.77
C GLY A 90 -7.45 -10.54 3.22
N LYS A 91 -8.73 -10.33 2.95
CA LYS A 91 -9.25 -9.06 2.45
C LYS A 91 -9.78 -8.21 3.62
N SER A 92 -9.36 -6.96 3.71
CA SER A 92 -9.97 -5.98 4.62
C SER A 92 -10.71 -4.89 3.85
N GLU A 93 -11.74 -4.35 4.49
CA GLU A 93 -12.50 -3.21 3.99
C GLU A 93 -12.60 -2.15 5.09
N LEU A 94 -12.54 -0.89 4.66
CA LEU A 94 -12.79 0.26 5.51
C LEU A 94 -13.91 1.10 4.90
N THR A 95 -14.91 1.40 5.72
CA THR A 95 -15.96 2.36 5.41
C THR A 95 -15.56 3.71 6.00
N VAL A 96 -15.46 4.72 5.14
CA VAL A 96 -15.07 6.08 5.51
C VAL A 96 -16.21 7.03 5.16
N ALA A 97 -16.72 7.75 6.16
CA ALA A 97 -17.67 8.84 5.91
C ALA A 97 -16.98 9.89 5.02
N GLY A 98 -17.58 10.17 3.87
CA GLY A 98 -16.88 10.80 2.76
C GLY A 98 -17.63 11.98 2.17
N PHE A 99 -16.86 13.01 1.82
CA PHE A 99 -17.28 14.01 0.86
C PHE A 99 -17.62 13.32 -0.48
N ARG A 100 -18.71 13.74 -1.15
CA ARG A 100 -19.05 13.27 -2.49
C ARG A 100 -18.33 14.15 -3.52
N PRO A 101 -17.26 13.66 -4.19
CA PRO A 101 -16.53 14.49 -5.15
C PRO A 101 -17.42 14.78 -6.36
N ALA A 102 -17.30 16.00 -6.90
CA ALA A 102 -17.92 16.32 -8.17
C ALA A 102 -17.32 15.45 -9.29
N ALA A 103 -18.12 15.10 -10.30
CA ALA A 103 -17.61 14.38 -11.47
C ALA A 103 -16.46 15.16 -12.12
N GLY A 104 -15.40 14.45 -12.50
CA GLY A 104 -14.13 15.00 -12.98
C GLY A 104 -13.11 15.28 -11.88
N THR A 105 -13.46 15.15 -10.60
CA THR A 105 -12.51 15.38 -9.49
C THR A 105 -11.56 14.21 -9.37
N THR A 106 -10.25 14.49 -9.36
CA THR A 106 -9.21 13.50 -9.09
C THR A 106 -8.74 13.60 -7.65
N LEU A 107 -8.87 12.51 -6.90
CA LEU A 107 -8.35 12.37 -5.55
C LEU A 107 -7.22 11.34 -5.50
N THR A 108 -6.20 11.62 -4.71
CA THR A 108 -5.17 10.67 -4.30
C THR A 108 -5.44 10.23 -2.87
N PHE A 109 -5.41 8.93 -2.66
CA PHE A 109 -5.62 8.26 -1.39
C PHE A 109 -4.32 7.65 -0.91
N ARG A 110 -4.17 7.55 0.41
CA ARG A 110 -3.09 6.78 1.02
C ARG A 110 -3.58 6.04 2.26
N LEU A 111 -3.13 4.80 2.39
CA LEU A 111 -3.30 3.99 3.58
C LEU A 111 -1.94 3.76 4.23
N TRP A 112 -1.78 4.24 5.46
CA TRP A 112 -0.64 3.91 6.29
C TRP A 112 -1.00 2.74 7.20
N MET A 113 -0.11 1.75 7.26
CA MET A 113 -0.15 0.67 8.24
C MET A 113 1.10 0.74 9.12
N SER A 114 0.94 0.40 10.39
CA SER A 114 2.03 0.29 11.33
C SER A 114 1.75 -0.79 12.35
N SER A 115 2.79 -1.52 12.73
CA SER A 115 2.77 -2.55 13.76
C SER A 115 3.66 -2.12 14.93
N SER A 116 3.83 -3.00 15.92
CA SER A 116 4.81 -2.80 17.00
C SER A 116 6.27 -2.82 16.49
N ILE A 117 6.51 -3.40 15.32
CA ILE A 117 7.85 -3.59 14.74
C ILE A 117 8.28 -2.37 13.92
N GLY A 118 7.32 -1.68 13.31
CA GLY A 118 7.65 -0.57 12.43
C GLY A 118 6.46 0.11 11.78
N ARG A 119 6.77 1.17 11.05
CA ARG A 119 5.83 1.83 10.14
C ARG A 119 6.16 1.41 8.72
N MET A 120 5.12 1.27 7.91
CA MET A 120 5.31 1.04 6.49
C MET A 120 5.07 2.28 5.66
N PRO A 121 5.74 2.44 4.52
CA PRO A 121 5.40 3.47 3.55
C PRO A 121 3.95 3.28 3.10
N GLY A 122 3.11 4.30 3.30
CA GLY A 122 1.70 4.17 2.99
C GLY A 122 1.45 3.91 1.50
N ALA A 123 0.71 2.86 1.17
CA ALA A 123 0.29 2.57 -0.20
C ALA A 123 -0.64 3.68 -0.69
N LYS A 124 -0.46 4.08 -1.95
CA LYS A 124 -1.21 5.17 -2.57
C LYS A 124 -1.91 4.69 -3.83
N PHE A 125 -3.08 5.26 -4.08
CA PHE A 125 -3.74 5.16 -5.37
C PHE A 125 -4.46 6.46 -5.70
N THR A 126 -4.72 6.69 -6.98
CA THR A 126 -5.45 7.86 -7.46
C THR A 126 -6.73 7.42 -8.16
N LYS A 127 -7.83 8.12 -7.90
CA LYS A 127 -9.14 7.87 -8.51
C LYS A 127 -9.76 9.17 -9.00
N THR A 128 -10.22 9.15 -10.24
CA THR A 128 -11.11 10.18 -10.78
C THR A 128 -12.56 9.70 -10.63
N PHE A 129 -13.40 10.59 -10.10
CA PHE A 129 -14.82 10.37 -9.88
C PHE A 129 -15.67 10.95 -11.01
#